data_AF-A0A1H8AVP0-F1
#
_entry.id   AF-A0A1H8AVP0-F1
#
_cell.length_a   1.000
_cell.length_b   1.000
_cell.length_c   1.000
_cell.angle_alpha   90.00
_cell.angle_beta   90.00
_cell.angle_gamma   90.00
#
_symmetry.space_group_name_H-M   'P 1'
#
loop_
_entity.id
_entity.type
_entity.pdbx_description
1 polymer ?
#
loop_
_entity_poly.entity_id
_entity_poly.type
_entity_poly.pdbx_seq_one_letter_code
_entity_poly.pdbx_strand_id
1 'polypeptide(L)' 'MNKHNDTLYLLIKVTVNTPYKHIHNAISELQRETNLSITSTENVQVLKTEIMELKTK' A
#
# COMPACT_ATOMS: atom_id res chain seq x y z
N MET A 1 29.60 1.64 9.62
CA MET A 1 28.27 2.30 9.60
C MET A 1 27.24 1.28 10.04
N ASN A 2 26.58 1.52 11.17
CA ASN A 2 25.48 0.64 11.61
C ASN A 2 24.29 0.86 10.68
N LYS A 3 23.80 -0.22 10.07
CA LYS A 3 22.57 -0.19 9.28
C LYS A 3 21.39 -0.30 10.24
N HIS A 4 20.60 0.75 10.33
CA HIS A 4 19.32 0.72 11.05
C HIS A 4 18.22 0.45 10.03
N ASN A 5 17.41 -0.58 10.28
CA ASN A 5 16.25 -0.91 9.48
C ASN A 5 15.03 -0.49 10.29
N ASP A 6 14.31 0.51 9.81
CA ASP A 6 13.05 0.96 10.39
C ASP A 6 11.91 0.71 9.40
N THR A 7 10.74 0.36 9.93
CA THR A 7 9.54 0.12 9.13
C THR A 7 8.64 1.34 9.14
N LEU A 8 8.40 1.92 7.97
CA LEU A 8 7.42 2.99 7.77
C LEU A 8 6.08 2.40 7.30
N TYR A 9 4.99 2.81 7.96
CA TYR A 9 3.63 2.49 7.52
C TYR A 9 2.98 3.74 6.90
N LEU A 10 2.58 3.65 5.64
CA LEU A 10 1.83 4.70 4.96
C LEU A 10 0.34 4.36 4.98
N LEU A 11 -0.46 5.20 5.62
CA LEU A 11 -1.91 5.11 5.60
C LEU A 11 -2.46 6.01 4.50
N ILE A 12 -3.12 5.42 3.50
CA ILE A 12 -3.68 6.15 2.37
C ILE A 12 -5.21 6.15 2.49
N LYS A 13 -5.81 7.34 2.41
CA LYS A 13 -7.26 7.47 2.29
C LYS A 13 -7.64 7.47 0.82
N VAL A 14 -8.48 6.53 0.42
CA VAL A 14 -9.07 6.47 -0.92
C VAL A 14 -10.58 6.57 -0.81
N THR A 15 -11.20 7.44 -1.59
CA THR A 15 -12.65 7.55 -1.72
C THR A 15 -13.02 7.09 -3.12
N VAL A 16 -13.84 6.04 -3.20
CA VAL A 16 -14.22 5.41 -4.47
C VAL A 16 -15.74 5.50 -4.67
N ASN A 17 -16.16 5.68 -5.92
CA ASN A 17 -17.52 5.39 -6.34
C ASN A 17 -17.49 4.09 -7.15
N THR A 18 -18.42 3.19 -6.89
CA THR A 18 -18.34 1.84 -7.46
C THR A 18 -19.73 1.26 -7.77
N PRO A 19 -19.89 0.56 -8.91
CA PRO A 19 -21.12 -0.17 -9.20
C PRO A 19 -21.18 -1.53 -8.49
N TYR A 20 -20.08 -1.97 -7.84
CA TYR A 20 -20.05 -3.24 -7.13
C TYR A 20 -21.03 -3.23 -5.96
N LYS A 21 -21.94 -4.21 -5.92
CA LYS A 21 -22.86 -4.43 -4.80
C LYS A 21 -22.14 -4.72 -3.48
N HIS A 22 -21.01 -5.41 -3.55
CA HIS A 22 -20.18 -5.78 -2.40
C HIS A 22 -18.86 -5.02 -2.45
N ILE A 23 -18.63 -4.17 -1.45
CA ILE A 23 -17.43 -3.33 -1.38
C ILE A 23 -16.13 -4.14 -1.38
N HIS A 24 -16.14 -5.35 -0.82
CA HIS A 24 -14.97 -6.24 -0.82
C HIS A 24 -14.45 -6.55 -2.22
N ASN A 25 -15.34 -6.73 -3.22
CA ASN A 25 -14.92 -6.99 -4.59
C ASN A 25 -14.21 -5.77 -5.20
N ALA A 26 -14.73 -4.56 -4.92
CA ALA A 26 -14.11 -3.32 -5.35
C ALA A 26 -12.75 -3.10 -4.66
N ILE A 27 -12.63 -3.42 -3.36
CA ILE A 27 -11.37 -3.34 -2.62
C ILE A 27 -10.36 -4.33 -3.18
N SER A 28 -10.73 -5.58 -3.41
CA SER A 28 -9.84 -6.60 -3.97
C SER A 28 -9.38 -6.27 -5.39
N GLU A 29 -10.27 -5.72 -6.23
CA GLU A 29 -9.87 -5.19 -7.54
C GLU A 29 -8.86 -4.04 -7.36
N LEU A 30 -9.19 -3.04 -6.55
CA LEU A 30 -8.32 -1.89 -6.34
C LEU A 30 -6.94 -2.32 -5.82
N GLN A 31 -6.88 -3.25 -4.87
CA GLN A 31 -5.62 -3.79 -4.34
C GLN A 31 -4.79 -4.52 -5.41
N ARG A 32 -5.44 -5.30 -6.28
CA ARG A 32 -4.75 -6.05 -7.35
C ARG A 32 -4.22 -5.12 -8.44
N GLU A 33 -4.98 -4.10 -8.83
CA GLU A 33 -4.62 -3.21 -9.93
C GLU A 33 -3.73 -2.02 -9.49
N THR A 34 -3.60 -1.77 -8.17
CA THR A 34 -2.77 -0.68 -7.65
C THR A 34 -1.29 -0.98 -7.83
N ASN A 35 -0.59 -0.09 -8.53
CA ASN A 35 0.87 -0.06 -8.57
C ASN A 35 1.40 0.98 -7.57
N LEU A 36 2.07 0.52 -6.52
CA LEU A 36 2.70 1.40 -5.53
C LEU A 36 4.17 1.64 -5.90
N SER A 37 4.58 2.91 -5.98
CA SER A 37 5.97 3.30 -6.19
C SER A 37 6.45 4.18 -5.04
N ILE A 38 7.40 3.65 -4.26
CA ILE A 38 8.15 4.40 -3.24
C ILE A 38 9.62 4.25 -3.60
N THR A 39 10.29 5.36 -3.84
CA THR A 39 11.69 5.38 -4.29
C THR A 39 12.62 5.83 -3.18
N SER A 40 13.86 5.33 -3.22
CA SER A 40 14.94 5.82 -2.37
C SER A 40 15.21 7.30 -2.62
N THR A 41 15.73 7.97 -1.59
CA THR A 41 16.32 9.31 -1.68
C THR A 41 17.81 9.22 -1.35
N GLU A 42 18.53 10.34 -1.40
CA GLU A 42 19.94 10.41 -0.97
C GLU A 42 20.15 9.90 0.46
N ASN A 43 19.15 10.07 1.34
CA ASN A 43 19.24 9.78 2.77
C ASN A 43 18.46 8.52 3.20
N VAL A 44 17.64 7.94 2.33
CA VAL A 44 16.75 6.82 2.67
C VAL A 44 16.77 5.78 1.57
N GLN A 45 17.16 4.54 1.93
CA GLN A 45 17.12 3.40 1.02
C GLN A 45 15.84 2.60 1.24
N VAL A 46 14.99 2.52 0.21
CA VAL A 46 13.81 1.64 0.22
C VAL A 46 14.27 0.21 -0.06
N LEU A 47 14.07 -0.69 0.90
CA LEU A 47 14.46 -2.09 0.78
C LEU A 47 13.34 -2.97 0.22
N LYS A 48 12.10 -2.69 0.61
CA LYS A 48 10.90 -3.42 0.19
C LYS A 48 9.70 -2.48 0.24
N THR A 49 8.80 -2.65 -0.73
CA THR A 49 7.48 -2.01 -0.74
C THR A 49 6.43 -3.10 -0.89
N GLU A 50 5.37 -3.04 -0.10
CA GLU A 50 4.24 -3.95 -0.18
C GLU A 50 2.93 -3.21 0.12
N ILE A 51 1.85 -3.58 -0.58
CA ILE A 51 0.51 -3.15 -0.21
C ILE A 51 0.06 -4.04 0.95
N MET A 52 -0.31 -3.44 2.07
CA MET A 52 -0.83 -4.19 3.20
C MET A 52 -2.23 -4.73 2.86
N GLU A 53 -2.38 -6.05 2.90
CA GLU A 53 -3.68 -6.69 2.76
C GLU A 53 -4.56 -6.38 3.98
N LEU A 54 -5.59 -5.57 3.76
CA LEU A 54 -6.64 -5.36 4.76
C LEU A 54 -7.54 -6.60 4.80
N LYS A 55 -7.32 -7.47 5.79
CA LYS A 55 -8.24 -8.57 6.12
C LYS A 55 -9.49 -7.99 6.77
N THR A 56 -10.46 -7.57 5.97
CA THR A 56 -11.80 -7.21 6.46
C THR A 56 -12.57 -8.52 6.68
N LYS A 57 -12.91 -8.82 7.95
CA LYS A 57 -13.79 -9.94 8.33
C LYS A 57 -15.21 -9.76 7.79
#